data_AF-A0A349GBH8-F1
#
_entry.id   AF-A0A349GBH8-F1
#
_cell.length_a   1.000
_cell.length_b   1.000
_cell.length_c   1.000
_cell.angle_alpha   90.00
_cell.angle_beta   90.00
_cell.angle_gamma   90.00
#
_symmetry.space_group_name_H-M   'P 1'
#
loop_
_entity.id
_entity.type
_entity.pdbx_description
1 polymer ?
#
loop_
_entity_poly.entity_id
_entity_poly.type
_entity_poly.pdbx_seq_one_letter_code
_entity_poly.pdbx_strand_id
1 'polypeptide(L)'
;MSVANPVAYSVSEKFISQKPSYGIFLGGDASVVVIETKSTVVKSNVLVVKDSYGNAFAPYLSNNYREVHIIDPRYWIGSLSDYVREHSIEDVIFVNNADINLYDVYDETLRKVF
;
A
#
# COMPACT_ATOMS: atom_id res chain seq x y z
N MET A 1 26.75 1.31 15.64
CA MET A 1 25.44 0.82 15.17
C MET A 1 24.68 2.00 14.60
N SER A 2 24.59 2.10 13.27
CA SER A 2 23.80 3.13 12.59
C SER A 2 22.42 2.54 12.35
N VAL A 3 21.39 3.16 12.93
CA VAL A 3 20.00 2.88 12.58
C VAL A 3 19.79 3.50 11.20
N ALA A 4 19.36 2.68 10.23
CA ALA A 4 19.02 3.13 8.90
C ALA A 4 17.99 4.27 8.99
N ASN A 5 18.20 5.32 8.21
CA ASN A 5 17.34 6.52 8.16
C ASN A 5 15.85 6.13 8.15
N PRO A 6 15.02 6.64 9.08
CA PRO A 6 13.59 6.46 8.95
C PRO A 6 13.12 7.15 7.66
N VAL A 7 12.33 6.42 6.86
CA VAL A 7 11.62 6.97 5.70
C VAL A 7 10.75 8.12 6.22
N ALA A 8 11.11 9.36 5.86
CA ALA A 8 10.39 10.54 6.31
C ALA A 8 9.08 10.66 5.54
N TYR A 9 8.01 10.07 6.08
CA TYR A 9 6.65 10.38 5.68
C TYR A 9 6.36 11.82 6.12
N SER A 10 6.20 12.77 5.18
CA SER A 10 5.87 14.15 5.53
C SER A 10 4.39 14.24 5.91
N VAL A 11 4.09 14.05 7.18
CA VAL A 11 2.75 14.26 7.74
C VAL A 11 2.57 15.74 8.06
N SER A 12 1.52 16.38 7.55
CA SER A 12 1.26 17.80 7.87
C SER A 12 0.94 18.00 9.36
N GLU A 13 1.40 19.09 9.97
CA GLU A 13 1.04 19.45 11.35
C GLU A 13 -0.48 19.55 11.54
N LYS A 14 -1.20 20.02 10.51
CA LYS A 14 -2.66 20.06 10.45
C LYS A 14 -3.28 18.66 10.59
N PHE A 15 -2.68 17.66 9.96
CA PHE A 15 -3.15 16.27 10.08
C PHE A 15 -2.90 15.73 11.49
N ILE A 16 -1.71 15.99 12.06
CA ILE A 16 -1.35 15.56 13.42
C ILE A 16 -2.26 16.20 14.47
N SER A 17 -2.57 17.49 14.35
CA SER A 17 -3.43 18.21 15.30
C SER A 17 -4.87 17.70 15.32
N GLN A 18 -5.33 17.05 14.24
CA GLN A 18 -6.62 16.37 14.18
C GLN A 18 -6.64 15.03 14.92
N LYS A 19 -5.51 14.59 15.50
CA LYS A 19 -5.38 13.32 16.24
C LYS A 19 -5.90 12.14 15.41
N PRO A 20 -5.26 11.84 14.27
CA PRO A 20 -5.72 10.80 13.37
C PRO A 20 -5.59 9.47 14.11
N SER A 21 -6.71 8.76 14.23
CA SER A 21 -6.75 7.41 14.81
C SER A 21 -6.09 6.42 13.84
N TYR A 22 -6.84 5.46 13.30
CA TYR A 22 -6.33 4.52 12.30
C TYR A 22 -5.76 5.21 11.05
N GLY A 23 -6.23 6.42 10.72
CA GLY A 23 -5.72 7.22 9.61
C GLY A 23 -4.24 7.60 9.73
N ILE A 24 -3.59 7.43 10.89
CA ILE A 24 -2.13 7.59 11.01
C ILE A 24 -1.38 6.70 10.01
N PHE A 25 -1.99 5.57 9.62
CA PHE A 25 -1.50 4.72 8.55
C PHE A 25 -1.97 5.25 7.20
N LEU A 26 -0.99 5.64 6.36
CA LEU A 26 -1.18 6.08 4.97
C LEU A 26 -2.08 7.32 4.75
N GLY A 27 -2.67 7.90 5.80
CA GLY A 27 -3.65 8.99 5.69
C GLY A 27 -5.07 8.50 5.39
N GLY A 28 -5.33 7.19 5.44
CA GLY A 28 -6.60 6.57 5.06
C GLY A 28 -6.51 5.79 3.74
N ASP A 29 -7.65 5.65 3.08
CA ASP A 29 -7.75 4.90 1.83
C ASP A 29 -7.55 5.81 0.62
N ALA A 30 -6.41 5.65 -0.05
CA ALA A 30 -6.09 6.31 -1.30
C ALA A 30 -6.07 5.30 -2.46
N SER A 31 -6.35 5.79 -3.67
CA SER A 31 -6.35 4.98 -4.89
C SER A 31 -5.02 4.26 -5.11
N VAL A 32 -3.91 5.01 -5.06
CA VAL A 32 -2.54 4.48 -5.12
C VAL A 32 -1.68 5.24 -4.11
N VAL A 33 -0.84 4.51 -3.39
CA VAL A 33 0.27 5.07 -2.60
C VAL A 33 1.55 4.33 -2.99
N VAL A 34 2.66 5.06 -3.12
CA VAL A 34 3.99 4.48 -3.33
C VAL A 34 4.90 4.94 -2.20
N ILE A 35 5.52 3.99 -1.52
CA ILE A 35 6.55 4.25 -0.52
C ILE A 35 7.90 3.85 -1.12
N GLU A 36 8.82 4.81 -1.22
CA GLU A 36 10.18 4.60 -1.71
C GLU A 36 11.16 4.53 -0.53
N THR A 37 11.98 3.47 -0.51
CA THR A 37 13.02 3.28 0.51
C THR A 37 14.41 3.57 -0.07
N LYS A 38 15.23 4.35 0.65
CA LYS A 38 16.61 4.69 0.25
C LYS A 38 17.67 3.64 0.64
N SER A 39 17.25 2.42 0.96
CA SER A 39 18.15 1.36 1.44
C SER A 39 18.79 0.61 0.26
N THR A 40 20.06 0.23 0.40
CA THR A 40 20.82 -0.51 -0.63
C THR A 40 20.76 -2.03 -0.48
N VAL A 41 20.05 -2.54 0.54
CA VAL A 41 20.05 -3.97 0.95
C VAL A 41 18.64 -4.58 0.88
N VAL A 42 17.80 -4.10 -0.04
CA VAL A 42 16.39 -4.50 -0.14
C VAL A 42 16.12 -5.37 -1.38
N LYS A 43 15.05 -6.16 -1.33
CA LYS A 43 14.44 -6.79 -2.52
C LYS A 43 13.97 -5.72 -3.52
N SER A 44 13.48 -6.16 -4.68
CA SER A 44 12.85 -5.32 -5.71
C SER A 44 11.51 -4.70 -5.22
N ASN A 45 10.55 -4.51 -6.12
CA ASN A 45 9.28 -3.82 -5.84
C ASN A 45 8.17 -4.81 -5.44
N VAL A 46 7.30 -4.39 -4.51
CA VAL A 46 6.11 -5.15 -4.07
C VAL A 46 4.84 -4.36 -4.32
N LEU A 47 3.77 -5.05 -4.71
CA LEU A 47 2.42 -4.51 -4.78
C LEU A 47 1.55 -5.10 -3.68
N VAL A 48 0.94 -4.23 -2.88
CA VAL A 48 -0.09 -4.59 -1.91
C VAL A 48 -1.45 -4.18 -2.48
N VAL A 49 -2.32 -5.16 -2.72
CA VAL A 49 -3.73 -4.93 -3.08
C VAL A 49 -4.56 -5.11 -1.81
N LYS A 50 -5.26 -4.05 -1.40
CA LYS A 50 -5.81 -4.00 -0.03
C LYS A 50 -7.18 -3.36 0.11
N ASP A 51 -7.82 -3.63 1.23
CA ASP A 51 -8.88 -2.82 1.83
C ASP A 51 -8.32 -2.00 3.01
N SER A 52 -9.17 -1.41 3.85
CA SER A 52 -8.67 -0.60 4.97
C SER A 52 -7.72 -1.35 5.92
N TYR A 53 -7.77 -2.69 6.04
CA TYR A 53 -6.87 -3.45 6.91
C TYR A 53 -5.41 -3.41 6.44
N GLY A 54 -5.17 -3.27 5.14
CA GLY A 54 -3.82 -3.20 4.59
C GLY A 54 -3.07 -1.93 4.97
N ASN A 55 -3.76 -0.87 5.41
CA ASN A 55 -3.12 0.41 5.75
C ASN A 55 -2.06 0.24 6.84
N ALA A 56 -2.37 -0.51 7.90
CA ALA A 56 -1.43 -0.75 8.99
C ALA A 56 -0.28 -1.67 8.58
N PHE A 57 -0.51 -2.61 7.66
CA PHE A 57 0.50 -3.61 7.28
C PHE A 57 1.54 -3.06 6.29
N ALA A 58 1.07 -2.38 5.23
CA ALA A 58 1.91 -2.02 4.09
C ALA A 58 3.19 -1.22 4.45
N PRO A 59 3.17 -0.25 5.39
CA PRO A 59 4.38 0.51 5.74
C PRO A 59 5.53 -0.35 6.24
N TYR A 60 5.26 -1.50 6.88
CA TYR A 60 6.32 -2.37 7.42
C TYR A 60 7.15 -3.05 6.33
N LEU A 61 6.59 -3.21 5.12
CA LEU A 61 7.29 -3.78 3.97
C LEU A 61 8.42 -2.87 3.45
N SER A 62 8.40 -1.58 3.80
CA SER A 62 9.47 -0.63 3.41
C SER A 62 10.85 -1.04 3.94
N ASN A 63 10.92 -1.86 4.99
CA ASN A 63 12.18 -2.41 5.50
C ASN A 63 12.78 -3.51 4.60
N ASN A 64 11.98 -4.10 3.72
CA ASN A 64 12.35 -5.28 2.94
C ASN A 64 12.36 -5.03 1.43
N TYR A 65 11.60 -4.06 0.93
CA TYR A 65 11.44 -3.75 -0.49
C TYR A 65 11.92 -2.34 -0.83
N ARG A 66 12.36 -2.16 -2.08
CA ARG A 66 12.79 -0.86 -2.61
C ARG A 66 11.61 0.10 -2.77
N GLU A 67 10.54 -0.40 -3.36
CA GLU A 67 9.27 0.31 -3.51
C GLU A 67 8.13 -0.56 -3.00
N VAL A 68 7.25 0.03 -2.19
CA VAL A 68 5.98 -0.58 -1.76
C VAL A 68 4.85 0.18 -2.44
N HIS A 69 4.26 -0.43 -3.45
CA HIS A 69 3.09 0.07 -4.16
C HIS A 69 1.84 -0.45 -3.45
N ILE A 70 0.87 0.41 -3.23
CA ILE A 70 -0.33 0.08 -2.46
C ILE A 70 -1.52 0.55 -3.28
N ILE A 71 -2.34 -0.40 -3.71
CA ILE A 71 -3.54 -0.14 -4.50
C ILE A 71 -4.76 -0.52 -3.68
N ASP A 72 -5.68 0.44 -3.57
CA ASP A 72 -7.02 0.18 -3.08
C ASP A 72 -7.96 0.03 -4.29
N PRO A 73 -8.40 -1.19 -4.62
CA PRO A 73 -9.11 -1.44 -5.87
C PRO A 73 -10.47 -0.72 -5.90
N ARG A 74 -11.02 -0.33 -4.74
CA ARG A 74 -12.29 0.44 -4.64
C ARG A 74 -12.21 1.82 -5.29
N TYR A 75 -11.01 2.38 -5.40
CA TYR A 75 -10.77 3.73 -5.93
C TYR A 75 -9.81 3.74 -7.11
N TRP A 76 -9.25 2.59 -7.48
CA TRP A 76 -8.28 2.48 -8.55
C TRP A 76 -8.90 1.91 -9.82
N ILE A 77 -8.50 2.46 -10.96
CA ILE A 77 -8.99 2.05 -12.28
C ILE A 77 -7.76 1.74 -13.12
N GLY A 78 -7.69 0.52 -13.63
CA GLY A 78 -6.58 0.04 -14.45
C GLY A 78 -6.47 -1.48 -14.41
N SER A 79 -5.41 -1.99 -15.06
CA SER A 79 -5.07 -3.41 -15.09
C SER A 79 -3.90 -3.67 -14.13
N LEU A 80 -4.11 -4.46 -13.08
CA LEU A 80 -3.04 -4.85 -12.15
C LEU A 80 -1.93 -5.60 -12.89
N SER A 81 -2.28 -6.39 -13.89
CA SER A 81 -1.33 -7.10 -14.74
C SER A 81 -0.40 -6.14 -15.48
N ASP A 82 -0.94 -5.06 -16.03
CA ASP A 82 -0.14 -4.06 -16.73
C ASP A 82 0.70 -3.23 -15.74
N TYR A 83 0.10 -2.85 -14.61
CA TYR A 83 0.78 -2.16 -13.52
C TYR A 83 1.99 -2.95 -12.99
N VAL A 84 1.81 -4.26 -12.77
CA VAL A 84 2.88 -5.16 -12.31
C VAL A 84 4.05 -5.17 -13.27
N ARG A 85 3.79 -5.21 -14.59
CA ARG A 85 4.84 -5.18 -15.62
C ARG A 85 5.52 -3.82 -15.70
N GLU A 86 4.74 -2.74 -15.71
CA GLU A 86 5.25 -1.36 -15.81
C GLU A 86 6.16 -0.99 -14.64
N HIS A 87 5.80 -1.41 -13.42
CA HIS A 87 6.52 -1.10 -12.20
C HIS A 87 7.51 -2.18 -11.75
N SER A 88 7.75 -3.20 -12.57
CA SER A 88 8.68 -4.30 -12.26
C SER A 88 8.43 -4.94 -10.89
N ILE A 89 7.15 -5.18 -10.58
CA ILE A 89 6.73 -5.79 -9.32
C ILE A 89 7.10 -7.27 -9.33
N GLU A 90 7.80 -7.74 -8.29
CA GLU A 90 8.17 -9.15 -8.12
C GLU A 90 7.18 -9.92 -7.24
N ASP A 91 6.66 -9.27 -6.22
CA ASP A 91 5.77 -9.87 -5.23
C ASP A 91 4.43 -9.11 -5.22
N VAL A 92 3.31 -9.83 -5.28
CA VAL A 92 1.95 -9.28 -5.12
C VAL A 92 1.31 -9.87 -3.86
N ILE A 93 0.87 -9.02 -2.94
CA ILE A 93 0.31 -9.40 -1.65
C ILE A 93 -1.11 -8.85 -1.53
N PHE A 94 -2.06 -9.71 -1.17
CA PHE A 94 -3.44 -9.32 -0.87
C PHE A 94 -3.61 -9.19 0.64
N VAL A 95 -4.08 -8.02 1.11
CA VAL A 95 -4.31 -7.76 2.54
C VAL A 95 -5.69 -7.16 2.72
N ASN A 96 -6.64 -8.05 3.00
CA ASN A 96 -8.05 -7.74 3.10
C ASN A 96 -8.63 -8.35 4.39
N ASN A 97 -9.68 -7.74 4.93
CA ASN A 97 -10.52 -8.42 5.89
C ASN A 97 -11.08 -9.71 5.26
N ALA A 98 -11.08 -10.82 6.02
CA ALA A 98 -11.57 -12.10 5.51
C ALA A 98 -13.02 -12.03 4.98
N ASP A 99 -13.87 -11.24 5.64
CA ASP A 99 -15.28 -11.10 5.31
C ASP A 99 -15.51 -10.16 4.12
N ILE A 100 -14.54 -9.34 3.70
CA ILE A 100 -14.77 -8.38 2.62
C ILE A 100 -15.09 -9.07 1.29
N ASN A 101 -14.55 -10.27 1.09
CA ASN A 101 -14.79 -11.09 -0.09
C ASN A 101 -16.21 -11.69 -0.15
N LEU A 102 -16.99 -11.57 0.93
CA LEU A 102 -18.39 -11.97 0.97
C LEU A 102 -19.33 -10.89 0.41
N TYR A 103 -18.82 -9.68 0.15
CA TYR A 103 -19.59 -8.60 -0.46
C TYR A 103 -19.36 -8.56 -1.97
N ASP A 104 -20.43 -8.76 -2.74
CA ASP A 104 -20.40 -8.78 -4.22
C ASP A 104 -19.71 -7.54 -4.81
N VAL A 105 -19.88 -6.37 -4.18
CA VAL A 105 -19.28 -5.11 -4.63
C VAL A 105 -17.75 -5.18 -4.64
N TYR A 106 -17.13 -5.82 -3.65
CA TYR A 106 -15.67 -5.93 -3.60
C TYR A 106 -15.16 -7.00 -4.57
N ASP A 107 -15.87 -8.12 -4.72
CA ASP A 107 -15.55 -9.14 -5.75
C ASP A 107 -15.59 -8.55 -7.15
N GLU A 108 -16.65 -7.80 -7.49
CA GLU A 108 -16.76 -7.08 -8.76
C GLU A 108 -15.62 -6.08 -8.97
N THR A 109 -15.18 -5.43 -7.89
CA THR A 109 -14.10 -4.45 -7.95
C THR A 109 -12.78 -5.17 -8.27
N LEU A 110 -12.48 -6.29 -7.60
CA LEU A 110 -11.30 -7.09 -7.91
C LEU A 110 -11.35 -7.61 -9.35
N ARG A 111 -12.48 -8.10 -9.84
CA ARG A 111 -12.63 -8.57 -11.23
C ARG A 111 -12.39 -7.50 -12.29
N LYS A 112 -12.58 -6.22 -11.97
CA LYS A 112 -12.34 -5.11 -12.92
C LYS A 112 -10.85 -4.80 -13.08
N VAL A 113 -10.03 -5.17 -12.11
CA VAL A 113 -8.62 -4.82 -12.06
C VAL A 113 -7.70 -5.99 -12.43
N PHE A 114 -8.23 -7.21 -12.54
CA PHE A 114 -7.55 -8.38 -13.11
C PHE A 114 -7.93 -8.60 -14.57
#